data_AF-A0A2N5RGT6-F1
#
_entry.id   AF-A0A2N5RGT6-F1
#
_cell.length_a   1.000
_cell.length_b   1.000
_cell.length_c   1.000
_cell.angle_alpha   90.00
_cell.angle_beta   90.00
_cell.angle_gamma   90.00
#
_symmetry.space_group_name_H-M   'P 1'
#
loop_
_entity.id
_entity.type
_entity.pdbx_description
1 polymer ?
#
loop_
_entity_poly.entity_id
_entity_poly.type
_entity_poly.pdbx_seq_one_letter_code
_entity_poly.pdbx_strand_id
1 'polypeptide(L)'
;MKVLQKEGIRTELKQFVGKTVKIVGNVKKFGATRHPSCNYPTMLLTNVIVRYGSKSVKIDHLWTVIKRLPHTLDIAVGDRIGFKADVVRYSLLPAFKNKNDILHFRYNYGVANPRDFRIIRRSVRSRKRTTLYDAFLKVL
;
A
#
# COMPACT_ATOMS: atom_id res chain seq x y z
N MET A 1 -19.06 -26.92 -5.73
CA MET A 1 -18.99 -25.44 -5.69
C MET A 1 -17.57 -25.00 -5.97
N LYS A 2 -17.31 -24.27 -7.08
CA LYS A 2 -15.98 -23.69 -7.33
C LYS A 2 -15.75 -22.58 -6.31
N VAL A 3 -14.75 -22.76 -5.44
CA VAL A 3 -14.21 -21.68 -4.62
C VAL A 3 -13.68 -20.64 -5.60
N LEU A 4 -14.44 -19.57 -5.82
CA LEU A 4 -13.93 -18.36 -6.46
C LEU A 4 -12.72 -17.96 -5.62
N GLN A 5 -11.51 -18.21 -6.13
CA GLN A 5 -10.32 -17.56 -5.64
C GLN A 5 -10.67 -16.08 -5.57
N LYS A 6 -10.77 -15.53 -4.35
CA LYS A 6 -10.78 -14.09 -4.13
C LYS A 6 -9.42 -13.59 -4.63
N GLU A 7 -9.27 -13.45 -5.94
CA GLU A 7 -8.13 -12.80 -6.57
C GLU A 7 -7.97 -11.47 -5.83
N GLY A 8 -6.73 -11.14 -5.43
CA GLY A 8 -6.33 -10.02 -4.58
C GLY A 8 -6.58 -8.63 -5.16
N ILE A 9 -7.77 -8.42 -5.71
CA ILE A 9 -8.34 -7.19 -6.19
C ILE A 9 -8.98 -6.52 -4.97
N ARG A 10 -8.43 -5.37 -4.58
CA ARG A 10 -8.92 -4.57 -3.44
C ARG A 10 -10.19 -3.80 -3.83
N THR A 11 -11.26 -4.52 -4.19
CA THR A 11 -12.52 -3.95 -4.68
C THR A 11 -13.18 -3.03 -3.65
N GLU A 12 -12.86 -3.18 -2.37
CA GLU A 12 -13.31 -2.31 -1.28
C GLU A 12 -12.89 -0.84 -1.48
N LEU A 13 -11.76 -0.62 -2.18
CA LEU A 13 -11.25 0.71 -2.52
C LEU A 13 -11.94 1.35 -3.73
N LYS A 14 -12.67 0.58 -4.55
CA LYS A 14 -13.27 1.06 -5.80
C LYS A 14 -14.12 2.32 -5.58
N GLN A 15 -14.87 2.36 -4.49
CA GLN A 15 -15.74 3.49 -4.13
C GLN A 15 -14.99 4.79 -3.78
N PHE A 16 -13.67 4.73 -3.58
CA PHE A 16 -12.85 5.87 -3.20
C PHE A 16 -11.89 6.32 -4.31
N VAL A 17 -11.94 5.69 -5.49
CA VAL A 17 -11.04 6.05 -6.61
C VAL A 17 -11.12 7.53 -6.94
N GLY A 18 -9.97 8.17 -7.10
CA GLY A 18 -9.83 9.61 -7.33
C GLY A 18 -10.02 10.48 -6.09
N LYS A 19 -10.19 9.88 -4.91
CA LYS A 19 -10.30 10.60 -3.63
C LYS A 19 -9.03 10.44 -2.81
N THR A 20 -8.73 11.47 -2.02
CA THR A 20 -7.74 11.40 -0.95
C THR A 20 -8.37 10.81 0.29
N VAL A 21 -7.81 9.72 0.81
CA VAL A 21 -8.32 8.97 1.96
C VAL A 21 -7.32 8.99 3.11
N LYS A 22 -7.81 8.82 4.34
CA LYS A 22 -6.97 8.57 5.52
C LYS A 22 -6.76 7.07 5.66
N ILE A 23 -5.52 6.66 5.84
CA ILE A 23 -5.11 5.26 5.94
C ILE A 23 -4.47 5.05 7.30
N VAL A 24 -4.83 3.96 7.96
CA VAL A 24 -4.20 3.50 9.20
C VAL A 24 -3.87 2.03 9.07
N GLY A 25 -2.65 1.62 9.43
CA GLY A 25 -2.24 0.22 9.35
C GLY A 25 -0.97 -0.07 10.14
N ASN A 26 -0.63 -1.35 10.26
CA ASN A 26 0.59 -1.80 10.90
C ASN A 26 1.66 -2.03 9.83
N VAL A 27 2.86 -1.50 10.03
CA VAL A 27 4.00 -1.74 9.14
C VAL A 27 4.47 -3.18 9.31
N LYS A 28 4.30 -4.01 8.28
CA LYS A 28 4.75 -5.41 8.31
C LYS A 28 6.15 -5.58 7.76
N LYS A 29 6.49 -4.89 6.67
CA LYS A 29 7.77 -5.02 5.98
C LYS A 29 8.02 -3.82 5.07
N PHE A 30 9.29 -3.51 4.84
CA PHE A 30 9.73 -2.67 3.73
C PHE A 30 10.30 -3.53 2.59
N GLY A 31 10.04 -3.12 1.36
CA GLY A 31 10.55 -3.72 0.15
C GLY A 31 11.05 -2.65 -0.82
N ALA A 32 11.27 -3.06 -2.06
CA ALA A 32 11.62 -2.19 -3.17
C ALA A 32 10.73 -2.52 -4.36
N THR A 33 10.38 -1.52 -5.16
CA THR A 33 9.83 -1.75 -6.50
C THR A 33 10.96 -1.65 -7.52
N ARG A 34 10.99 -2.58 -8.48
CA ARG A 34 11.84 -2.47 -9.67
C ARG A 34 11.03 -1.74 -10.74
N HIS A 35 11.22 -0.44 -10.88
CA HIS A 35 10.70 0.32 -12.03
C HIS A 35 11.86 0.63 -12.97
N PRO A 36 11.68 0.56 -14.31
CA PRO A 36 12.77 0.73 -15.27
C PRO A 36 13.58 2.03 -15.12
N SER A 37 12.95 3.10 -14.61
CA SER A 37 13.57 4.41 -14.47
C SER A 37 14.03 4.78 -13.06
N CYS A 38 13.66 4.02 -12.02
CA CYS A 38 14.03 4.33 -10.63
C CYS A 38 13.56 3.23 -9.65
N ASN A 39 14.39 2.88 -8.67
CA ASN A 39 13.95 2.04 -7.56
C ASN A 39 13.39 2.92 -6.46
N TYR A 40 12.19 2.60 -5.98
CA TYR A 40 11.60 3.26 -4.81
C TYR A 40 11.38 2.26 -3.69
N PRO A 41 11.53 2.67 -2.42
CA PRO A 41 11.15 1.81 -1.32
C PRO A 41 9.63 1.66 -1.29
N THR A 42 9.20 0.45 -0.97
CA THR A 42 7.79 0.11 -0.79
C THR A 42 7.54 -0.28 0.66
N MET A 43 6.34 0.03 1.15
CA MET A 43 5.92 -0.33 2.49
C MET A 43 4.69 -1.23 2.41
N LEU A 44 4.79 -2.39 3.07
CA LEU A 44 3.67 -3.31 3.26
C LEU A 44 3.00 -3.02 4.60
N LEU A 45 1.72 -2.67 4.53
CA LEU A 45 0.85 -2.52 5.67
C LEU A 45 -0.08 -3.72 5.81
N THR A 46 -0.40 -4.08 7.04
CA THR A 46 -1.48 -5.02 7.37
C THR A 46 -2.50 -4.41 8.32
N ASN A 47 -3.67 -5.06 8.43
CA ASN A 47 -4.80 -4.59 9.25
C ASN A 47 -5.17 -3.15 8.90
N VAL A 48 -5.33 -2.89 7.60
CA VAL A 48 -5.45 -1.55 7.04
C VAL A 48 -6.88 -1.08 7.14
N ILE A 49 -7.06 0.13 7.64
CA ILE A 49 -8.33 0.84 7.69
C ILE A 49 -8.21 2.06 6.78
N VAL A 50 -9.13 2.17 5.83
CA VAL A 50 -9.20 3.30 4.89
C VAL A 50 -10.48 4.08 5.16
N ARG A 51 -10.36 5.40 5.33
CA ARG A 51 -11.47 6.28 5.70
C ARG A 51 -11.60 7.47 4.75
N TYR A 52 -12.83 7.77 4.38
CA TYR A 52 -13.22 8.95 3.60
C TYR A 52 -14.55 9.50 4.12
N GLY A 53 -14.53 10.70 4.70
CA GLY A 53 -15.70 11.24 5.40
C GLY A 53 -16.18 10.29 6.51
N SER A 54 -17.47 9.94 6.49
CA SER A 54 -18.08 8.95 7.40
C SER A 54 -17.87 7.50 6.98
N LYS A 55 -17.37 7.23 5.76
CA LYS A 55 -17.19 5.87 5.25
C LYS A 55 -15.84 5.29 5.67
N SER A 56 -15.84 4.00 6.02
CA SER A 56 -14.64 3.26 6.40
C SER A 56 -14.67 1.85 5.81
N VAL A 57 -13.53 1.38 5.30
CA VAL A 57 -13.33 -0.02 4.87
C VAL A 57 -12.10 -0.62 5.52
N LYS A 58 -12.10 -1.94 5.68
CA LYS A 58 -10.96 -2.72 6.15
C LYS A 58 -10.38 -3.51 4.98
N ILE A 59 -9.05 -3.60 4.94
CA ILE A 59 -8.30 -4.33 3.92
C ILE A 59 -7.19 -5.09 4.64
N ASP A 60 -6.97 -6.35 4.26
CA ASP A 60 -5.99 -7.21 4.93
C ASP A 60 -4.57 -6.67 4.80
N HIS A 61 -4.20 -6.22 3.59
CA HIS A 61 -2.87 -5.70 3.30
C HIS A 61 -2.85 -4.66 2.18
N LEU A 62 -1.87 -3.76 2.24
CA LEU A 62 -1.67 -2.70 1.26
C LEU A 62 -0.18 -2.46 1.03
N TRP A 63 0.24 -2.53 -0.22
CA TRP A 63 1.54 -2.03 -0.65
C TRP A 63 1.43 -0.57 -1.06
N THR A 64 2.37 0.26 -0.63
CA THR A 64 2.47 1.65 -1.05
C THR A 64 3.92 2.01 -1.39
N VAL A 65 4.11 2.78 -2.46
CA VAL A 65 5.41 3.31 -2.86
C VAL A 65 5.69 4.59 -2.09
N ILE A 66 6.87 4.69 -1.49
CA ILE A 66 7.31 5.87 -0.75
C ILE A 66 8.29 6.67 -1.61
N LYS A 67 7.78 7.68 -2.32
CA LYS A 67 8.61 8.53 -3.21
C LYS A 67 9.39 9.61 -2.46
N ARG A 68 8.92 10.01 -1.28
CA ARG A 68 9.54 11.04 -0.45
C ARG A 68 9.60 10.54 0.98
N LEU A 69 10.79 10.57 1.58
CA LEU A 69 10.96 10.24 2.98
C LEU A 69 10.30 11.32 3.84
N PRO A 70 9.47 10.95 4.83
CA PRO A 70 9.10 11.88 5.88
C PRO A 70 10.34 12.12 6.75
N HIS A 71 11.09 13.18 6.44
CA HIS A 71 12.40 13.48 7.06
C HIS A 71 12.40 13.54 8.60
N THR A 72 11.23 13.70 9.21
CA THR A 72 11.05 13.82 10.67
C THR A 72 10.52 12.55 11.34
N LEU A 73 10.30 11.46 10.60
CA LEU A 73 9.66 10.25 11.13
C LEU A 73 10.48 9.00 10.84
N ASP A 74 11.07 8.46 11.91
CA ASP A 74 11.72 7.16 11.91
C ASP A 74 10.68 6.02 11.93
N ILE A 75 9.98 5.78 10.81
CA ILE A 75 8.96 4.73 10.73
C ILE A 75 9.63 3.36 10.71
N ALA A 76 9.26 2.48 11.64
CA ALA A 76 9.86 1.15 11.78
C ALA A 76 8.87 0.01 11.52
N VAL A 77 9.39 -1.17 11.20
CA VAL A 77 8.59 -2.40 11.17
C VAL A 77 7.92 -2.64 12.53
N GLY A 78 6.63 -2.97 12.50
CA GLY A 78 5.76 -3.17 13.65
C GLY A 78 5.03 -1.92 14.11
N ASP A 79 5.43 -0.72 13.68
CA ASP A 79 4.73 0.51 14.05
C ASP A 79 3.33 0.55 13.45
N ARG A 80 2.39 1.10 14.21
CA ARG A 80 1.07 1.47 13.69
C ARG A 80 1.13 2.91 13.23
N ILE A 81 0.90 3.15 11.95
CA ILE A 81 1.01 4.47 11.34
C ILE A 81 -0.33 4.93 10.74
N GLY A 82 -0.45 6.24 10.59
CA GLY A 82 -1.51 6.89 9.82
C GLY A 82 -0.94 7.85 8.79
N PHE A 83 -1.58 7.97 7.64
CA PHE A 83 -1.21 8.93 6.58
C PHE A 83 -2.40 9.18 5.65
N LYS A 84 -2.28 10.18 4.78
CA LYS A 84 -3.21 10.41 3.67
C LYS A 84 -2.61 9.89 2.37
N ALA A 85 -3.43 9.36 1.48
CA ALA A 85 -3.00 8.98 0.14
C ALA A 85 -4.16 9.06 -0.85
N ASP A 86 -3.85 9.10 -2.13
CA ASP A 86 -4.84 9.15 -3.21
C ASP A 86 -5.15 7.72 -3.67
N VAL A 87 -6.42 7.35 -3.73
CA VAL A 87 -6.83 6.03 -4.21
C VAL A 87 -6.82 6.01 -5.74
N VAL A 88 -6.06 5.06 -6.29
CA VAL A 88 -5.86 4.94 -7.74
C VAL A 88 -6.31 3.57 -8.23
N ARG A 89 -6.75 3.56 -9.50
CA ARG A 89 -7.05 2.36 -10.27
C ARG A 89 -5.87 2.10 -11.20
N TYR A 90 -5.35 0.88 -11.22
CA TYR A 90 -4.33 0.46 -12.19
C TYR A 90 -4.81 -0.77 -12.95
N SER A 91 -4.49 -0.80 -14.23
CA SER A 91 -4.78 -1.94 -15.09
C SER A 91 -3.88 -3.10 -14.69
N LEU A 92 -4.48 -4.27 -14.49
CA LEU A 92 -3.73 -5.51 -14.42
C LEU A 92 -3.45 -5.95 -15.85
N LEU A 93 -2.24 -6.47 -16.10
CA LEU A 93 -2.00 -7.18 -17.33
C LEU A 93 -3.02 -8.32 -17.44
N PRO A 94 -3.62 -8.54 -18.62
CA PRO A 94 -4.51 -9.68 -18.81
C PRO A 94 -3.76 -10.96 -18.45
N ALA A 95 -4.47 -11.97 -17.96
CA ALA A 95 -3.84 -13.23 -17.56
C ALA A 95 -3.23 -14.00 -18.74
N PHE A 96 -3.51 -13.57 -19.97
CA PHE A 96 -3.09 -14.18 -21.25
C PHE A 96 -3.35 -15.70 -21.30
N LYS A 97 -4.33 -16.22 -20.54
CA LYS A 97 -4.66 -17.65 -20.54
C LYS A 97 -5.59 -17.98 -21.71
N ASN A 98 -6.45 -17.03 -22.09
CA ASN A 98 -7.47 -17.22 -23.11
C ASN A 98 -7.52 -16.01 -24.06
N LYS A 99 -7.91 -16.19 -25.33
CA LYS A 99 -8.09 -15.05 -26.29
C LYS A 99 -9.06 -13.99 -25.76
N ASN A 100 -10.07 -14.40 -24.98
CA ASN A 100 -11.03 -13.49 -24.36
C ASN A 100 -10.45 -12.64 -23.21
N ASP A 101 -9.31 -13.01 -22.62
CA ASP A 101 -8.68 -12.21 -21.55
C ASP A 101 -8.15 -10.87 -22.08
N ILE A 102 -7.76 -10.82 -23.36
CA ILE A 102 -7.27 -9.60 -24.02
C ILE A 102 -8.38 -8.54 -24.10
N LEU A 103 -9.64 -8.99 -24.23
CA LEU A 103 -10.81 -8.11 -24.37
C LEU A 103 -11.37 -7.63 -23.02
N HIS A 104 -10.96 -8.23 -21.89
CA HIS A 104 -11.50 -7.92 -20.57
C HIS A 104 -10.43 -7.33 -19.66
N PHE A 105 -10.26 -6.00 -19.73
CA PHE A 105 -9.36 -5.27 -18.82
C PHE A 105 -9.76 -5.50 -17.37
N ARG A 106 -8.88 -6.15 -16.60
CA ARG A 106 -9.01 -6.27 -15.15
C ARG A 106 -8.33 -5.07 -14.51
N TYR A 107 -8.95 -4.55 -13.47
CA TYR A 107 -8.40 -3.45 -12.69
C TYR A 107 -8.14 -3.91 -11.26
N ASN A 108 -7.08 -3.37 -10.66
CA ASN A 108 -6.86 -3.43 -9.23
C ASN A 108 -6.77 -2.01 -8.67
N TYR A 109 -6.92 -1.91 -7.36
CA TYR A 109 -7.01 -0.67 -6.63
C TYR A 109 -5.90 -0.62 -5.58
N GLY A 110 -5.36 0.56 -5.39
CA GLY A 110 -4.26 0.81 -4.47
C GLY A 110 -4.19 2.29 -4.15
N VAL A 111 -3.04 2.70 -3.63
CA VAL A 111 -2.85 4.09 -3.20
C VAL A 111 -1.53 4.66 -3.70
N ALA A 112 -1.56 5.94 -4.03
CA ALA A 112 -0.43 6.72 -4.50
C ALA A 112 -0.25 7.99 -3.67
N ASN A 113 0.91 8.62 -3.81
CA ASN A 113 1.24 9.91 -3.20
C ASN A 113 0.98 9.98 -1.67
N PRO A 114 1.54 9.05 -0.89
CA PRO A 114 1.33 9.06 0.54
C PRO A 114 1.99 10.31 1.17
N ARG A 115 1.25 10.97 2.07
CA ARG A 115 1.59 12.25 2.71
C ARG A 115 1.03 12.34 4.13
N ASP A 116 1.46 13.34 4.89
CA ASP A 116 1.01 13.57 6.28
C ASP A 116 1.19 12.36 7.20
N PHE A 117 2.35 11.69 7.11
CA PHE A 117 2.64 10.53 7.96
C PHE A 117 2.61 10.89 9.45
N ARG A 118 2.11 9.96 10.26
CA ARG A 118 2.09 10.03 11.72
C ARG A 118 2.24 8.63 12.30
N ILE A 119 2.97 8.52 13.40
CA ILE A 119 3.08 7.27 14.14
C ILE A 119 2.01 7.29 15.24
N ILE A 120 1.05 6.39 15.14
CA ILE A 120 -0.08 6.29 16.09
C ILE A 120 0.34 5.48 17.31
N ARG A 121 1.10 4.40 17.08
CA ARG A 121 1.65 3.58 18.16
C ARG A 121 2.98 2.98 17.71
N ARG A 122 4.00 3.17 18.53
CA ARG A 122 5.30 2.51 18.37
C ARG A 122 5.17 1.04 18.76
N SER A 123 5.77 0.14 17.98
CA SER A 123 6.00 -1.23 18.47
C SER A 123 6.91 -1.19 19.71
N VAL A 124 6.77 -2.14 20.62
CA VAL A 124 7.49 -2.18 21.92
C VAL A 124 8.79 -3.01 21.85
N ARG A 125 9.01 -3.82 20.80
CA ARG A 125 10.19 -4.72 20.70
C ARG A 125 11.49 -4.08 20.13
N SER A 126 12.44 -3.87 21.04
CA SER A 126 13.91 -3.65 21.01
C SER A 126 14.76 -3.48 19.71
N ARG A 127 15.60 -2.43 19.75
CA ARG A 127 17.03 -2.27 19.36
C ARG A 127 17.56 -2.60 17.95
N LYS A 128 16.90 -3.38 17.10
CA LYS A 128 17.32 -3.59 15.68
C LYS A 128 16.11 -3.66 14.76
N ARG A 129 15.46 -2.52 14.51
CA ARG A 129 14.36 -2.46 13.55
C ARG A 129 14.88 -1.96 12.22
N THR A 130 14.49 -2.64 11.15
CA THR A 130 14.56 -2.05 9.82
C THR A 130 13.59 -0.88 9.79
N THR A 131 14.13 0.28 9.49
CA THR A 131 13.40 1.54 9.35
C THR A 131 13.08 1.79 7.88
N LEU A 132 12.19 2.74 7.63
CA LEU A 132 11.94 3.24 6.28
C LEU A 132 13.19 3.88 5.68
N TYR A 133 14.05 4.49 6.52
CA TYR A 133 15.33 5.05 6.10
C TYR A 133 16.29 3.95 5.61
N ASP A 134 16.43 2.85 6.35
CA ASP A 134 17.24 1.70 5.93
C ASP A 134 16.74 1.10 4.62
N ALA A 135 15.41 1.10 4.40
CA ALA A 135 14.82 0.63 3.16
C ALA A 135 15.12 1.56 1.98
N PHE A 136 15.20 2.87 2.23
CA PHE A 136 15.55 3.86 1.22
C PHE A 136 17.02 3.75 0.81
N LEU A 137 17.94 3.55 1.76
CA LEU A 137 19.37 3.33 1.46
C LEU A 137 19.62 2.09 0.58
N LYS A 138 18.73 1.09 0.60
CA LYS A 138 18.85 -0.13 -0.21
C LYS A 138 18.44 0.03 -1.67
N VAL A 139 17.85 1.16 -2.03
CA VAL A 139 17.32 1.41 -3.39
C VAL A 139 17.95 2.62 -4.08
N LEU A 140 18.79 3.37 -3.36
CA LEU A 140 19.79 4.28 -3.93
C LEU A 140 20.94 3.48 -4.54
#